data_AF-A0A4S4KX35-F1
#
_entry.id   AF-A0A4S4KX35-F1
#
_cell.length_a   1.000
_cell.length_b   1.000
_cell.length_c   1.000
_cell.angle_alpha   90.00
_cell.angle_beta   90.00
_cell.angle_gamma   90.00
#
_symmetry.space_group_name_H-M   'P 1'
#
loop_
_entity.id
_entity.type
_entity.pdbx_description
1 polymer ?
#
loop_
_entity_poly.entity_id
_entity_poly.type
_entity_poly.pdbx_seq_one_letter_code
_entity_poly.pdbx_strand_id
1 'polypeptide(L)'
;MVFRLPTPFDSLVPASNHNIHSRPWRGVFTLHGINLFRRTNEQQKLFVASAETEGDNQTDLWPKHFNVYLTQQSCRLSDIQAWVRRHDVPLCMFMPDRHATGPDALGNETHFRSLARIMIENQMVCIGPWSNPEALAGSGVLIFPNLSSTGLLIGAVFLNNAFPEFLLSDLPHPGGAVPSGLPTAQPYSSMVSSSIHSSSPEAEASRTSLGAGHDLTPPPPLSQLFSHGVSKGQMEGPISQTPALHQALAGVPFDWSFSDDTTDGSGNTSPGSSRAW
;
A
#
# COMPACT_ATOMS: atom_id res chain seq x y z
N MET A 1 36.11 -33.08 -37.66
CA MET A 1 35.18 -32.03 -37.20
C MET A 1 34.06 -32.72 -36.44
N VAL A 2 33.98 -32.53 -35.13
CA VAL A 2 33.06 -33.28 -34.25
C VAL A 2 31.80 -32.44 -34.04
N PHE A 3 30.68 -32.91 -34.59
CA PHE A 3 29.35 -32.37 -34.33
C PHE A 3 28.91 -32.79 -32.92
N ARG A 4 28.66 -31.83 -32.04
CA ARG A 4 27.99 -32.08 -30.76
C ARG A 4 26.50 -31.78 -30.95
N LEU A 5 25.68 -32.81 -30.79
CA LEU A 5 24.22 -32.70 -30.78
C LEU A 5 23.77 -32.01 -29.47
N PRO A 6 22.83 -31.05 -29.53
CA PRO A 6 22.14 -30.56 -28.36
C PRO A 6 21.27 -31.68 -27.81
N THR A 7 21.56 -32.18 -26.62
CA THR A 7 20.65 -33.04 -25.86
C THR A 7 19.54 -32.17 -25.28
N PRO A 8 18.26 -32.33 -25.70
CA PRO A 8 17.14 -31.76 -24.98
C PRO A 8 16.93 -32.63 -23.75
N PHE A 9 17.50 -32.23 -22.61
CA PHE A 9 17.06 -32.78 -21.34
C PHE A 9 15.68 -32.18 -21.05
N ASP A 10 14.66 -32.85 -21.57
CA ASP A 10 13.32 -32.93 -21.01
C ASP A 10 13.45 -33.36 -19.53
N SER A 11 13.65 -32.38 -18.65
CA SER A 11 13.50 -32.57 -17.21
C SER A 11 12.01 -32.59 -16.89
N LEU A 12 11.34 -33.66 -17.29
CA LEU A 12 9.97 -34.03 -16.90
C LEU A 12 9.92 -34.51 -15.44
N VAL A 13 10.63 -33.85 -14.53
CA VAL A 13 10.30 -33.96 -13.11
C VAL A 13 9.13 -33.01 -12.94
N PRO A 14 7.88 -33.49 -12.71
CA PRO A 14 6.81 -32.59 -12.33
C PRO A 14 7.31 -31.83 -11.11
N ALA A 15 7.52 -30.52 -11.26
CA ALA A 15 7.92 -29.66 -10.17
C ALA A 15 6.96 -29.99 -9.03
N SER A 16 7.50 -30.55 -7.95
CA SER A 16 6.70 -30.99 -6.82
C SER A 16 5.77 -29.84 -6.45
N ASN A 17 4.46 -30.09 -6.50
CA ASN A 17 3.37 -29.13 -6.29
C ASN A 17 3.36 -28.49 -4.88
N HIS A 18 4.47 -28.56 -4.15
CA HIS A 18 4.70 -27.96 -2.84
C HIS A 18 5.24 -26.53 -2.91
N ASN A 19 5.47 -25.99 -4.09
CA ASN A 19 5.50 -24.54 -4.26
C ASN A 19 4.06 -24.02 -4.23
N ILE A 20 3.44 -24.16 -3.06
CA ILE A 20 2.29 -23.36 -2.62
C ILE A 20 2.88 -21.95 -2.47
N HIS A 21 3.14 -21.30 -3.60
CA HIS A 21 3.39 -19.87 -3.66
C HIS A 21 2.13 -19.28 -3.07
N SER A 22 2.19 -18.94 -1.78
CA SER A 22 1.09 -18.37 -1.03
C SER A 22 0.62 -17.17 -1.83
N ARG A 23 -0.56 -17.29 -2.44
CA ARG A 23 -1.12 -16.24 -3.26
C ARG A 23 -1.07 -14.94 -2.44
N PRO A 24 -0.51 -13.85 -2.97
CA PRO A 24 -0.41 -12.61 -2.20
C PRO A 24 -1.79 -12.24 -1.69
N TRP A 25 -1.89 -11.91 -0.41
CA TRP A 25 -3.17 -11.50 0.16
C TRP A 25 -3.63 -10.24 -0.58
N ARG A 26 -4.93 -10.19 -0.89
CA ARG A 26 -5.57 -9.03 -1.51
C ARG A 26 -6.81 -8.69 -0.72
N GLY A 27 -7.03 -7.39 -0.51
CA GLY A 27 -8.18 -6.89 0.22
C GLY A 27 -8.40 -5.41 0.04
N VAL A 28 -9.24 -4.86 0.91
CA VAL A 28 -9.73 -3.49 0.84
C VAL A 28 -9.49 -2.80 2.18
N PHE A 29 -8.85 -1.64 2.16
CA PHE A 29 -8.78 -0.73 3.29
C PHE A 29 -9.90 0.29 3.19
N THR A 30 -10.76 0.33 4.21
CA THR A 30 -11.79 1.36 4.38
C THR A 30 -11.24 2.37 5.38
N LEU A 31 -10.90 3.57 4.90
CA LEU A 31 -10.28 4.61 5.71
C LEU A 31 -11.33 5.36 6.54
N HIS A 32 -11.03 5.57 7.82
CA HIS A 32 -11.86 6.31 8.76
C HIS A 32 -11.07 7.48 9.38
N GLY A 33 -11.78 8.54 9.75
CA GLY A 33 -11.23 9.67 10.53
C GLY A 33 -10.67 10.83 9.70
N ILE A 34 -10.54 10.68 8.38
CA ILE A 34 -10.05 11.73 7.49
C ILE A 34 -10.78 11.71 6.16
N ASN A 35 -11.17 12.88 5.66
CA ASN A 35 -11.71 13.01 4.32
C ASN A 35 -10.57 13.50 3.39
N LEU A 36 -9.64 12.59 3.06
CA LEU A 36 -8.47 12.94 2.23
C LEU A 36 -8.88 13.32 0.81
N PHE A 37 -9.76 12.52 0.23
CA PHE A 37 -10.31 12.70 -1.10
C PHE A 37 -11.62 13.48 -0.97
N ARG A 38 -11.48 14.80 -0.87
CA ARG A 38 -12.44 15.90 -0.62
C ARG A 38 -13.78 15.90 -1.40
N ARG A 39 -14.19 14.82 -2.07
CA ARG A 39 -15.25 14.86 -3.09
C ARG A 39 -16.60 14.26 -2.71
N THR A 40 -16.72 13.36 -1.74
CA THR A 40 -18.04 12.82 -1.36
C THR A 40 -18.05 12.38 0.11
N ASN A 41 -19.23 12.36 0.75
CA ASN A 41 -19.46 11.78 2.09
C ASN A 41 -19.33 10.24 2.11
N GLU A 42 -18.62 9.67 1.15
CA GLU A 42 -18.51 8.23 0.95
C GLU A 42 -17.27 7.70 1.68
N GLN A 43 -17.37 6.45 2.14
CA GLN A 43 -16.26 5.74 2.74
C GLN A 43 -15.15 5.55 1.71
N GLN A 44 -13.96 6.05 2.03
CA GLN A 44 -12.81 5.98 1.14
C GLN A 44 -12.22 4.57 1.16
N LYS A 45 -12.30 3.88 0.02
CA LYS A 45 -11.81 2.52 -0.15
C LYS A 45 -10.51 2.52 -0.95
N LEU A 46 -9.53 1.76 -0.49
CA LEU A 46 -8.29 1.46 -1.21
C LEU A 46 -8.18 -0.04 -1.42
N PHE A 47 -7.88 -0.45 -2.64
CA PHE A 47 -7.61 -1.84 -2.97
C PHE A 47 -6.11 -2.09 -2.80
N VAL A 48 -5.78 -3.08 -1.98
CA VAL A 48 -4.40 -3.32 -1.58
C VAL A 48 -4.03 -4.79 -1.74
N ALA A 49 -2.78 -5.01 -2.13
CA ALA A 49 -2.15 -6.31 -2.12
C ALA A 49 -1.03 -6.30 -1.07
N SER A 50 -0.90 -7.39 -0.33
CA SER A 50 0.28 -7.65 0.48
C SER A 50 1.35 -8.28 -0.39
N ALA A 51 2.55 -7.72 -0.36
CA ALA A 51 3.77 -8.35 -0.83
C ALA A 51 4.68 -8.64 0.35
N GLU A 52 5.60 -9.59 0.15
CA GLU A 52 6.71 -9.95 1.04
C GLU A 52 6.38 -9.92 2.53
N THR A 53 6.14 -11.10 3.04
CA THR A 53 5.91 -11.35 4.46
C THR A 53 7.20 -11.83 5.10
N GLU A 54 7.73 -11.10 6.08
CA GLU A 54 8.79 -11.59 6.95
C GLU A 54 8.18 -12.23 8.19
N GLY A 55 8.53 -13.49 8.43
CA GLY A 55 7.96 -14.32 9.48
C GLY A 55 6.68 -15.03 9.06
N ASP A 56 6.14 -15.83 9.98
CA ASP A 56 4.86 -16.53 9.79
C ASP A 56 3.69 -15.56 9.98
N ASN A 57 3.21 -15.02 8.86
CA ASN A 57 2.17 -13.99 8.85
C ASN A 57 0.76 -14.58 8.72
N GLN A 58 0.62 -15.90 8.51
CA GLN A 58 -0.66 -16.61 8.36
C GLN A 58 -1.70 -15.80 7.55
N THR A 59 -1.31 -15.38 6.35
CA THR A 59 -2.08 -14.44 5.51
C THR A 59 -3.48 -14.96 5.14
N ASP A 60 -3.69 -16.28 5.23
CA ASP A 60 -4.99 -16.92 5.07
C ASP A 60 -6.02 -16.51 6.15
N LEU A 61 -5.56 -16.09 7.33
CA LEU A 61 -6.41 -15.63 8.42
C LEU A 61 -6.79 -14.15 8.31
N TRP A 62 -6.19 -13.41 7.37
CA TRP A 62 -6.43 -11.98 7.26
C TRP A 62 -7.81 -11.71 6.62
N PRO A 63 -8.60 -10.76 7.16
CA PRO A 63 -9.89 -10.40 6.58
C PRO A 63 -9.67 -9.83 5.19
N LYS A 64 -10.69 -9.91 4.34
CA LYS A 64 -10.65 -9.22 3.03
C LYS A 64 -10.91 -7.72 3.13
N HIS A 65 -11.46 -7.26 4.24
CA HIS A 65 -11.80 -5.87 4.49
C HIS A 65 -11.23 -5.43 5.82
N PHE A 66 -10.38 -4.40 5.81
CA PHE A 66 -9.89 -3.75 7.01
C PHE A 66 -10.57 -2.39 7.16
N ASN A 67 -11.07 -2.13 8.36
CA ASN A 67 -11.41 -0.78 8.80
C ASN A 67 -10.14 -0.15 9.34
N VAL A 68 -9.60 0.83 8.63
CA VAL A 68 -8.32 1.45 8.95
C VAL A 68 -8.57 2.83 9.53
N TYR A 69 -8.09 3.05 10.74
CA TYR A 69 -8.22 4.31 11.47
C TYR A 69 -6.88 5.04 11.45
N LEU A 70 -6.87 6.29 11.00
CA LEU A 70 -5.67 7.11 11.14
C LEU A 70 -5.58 7.66 12.55
N THR A 71 -4.43 7.46 13.17
CA THR A 71 -4.13 8.01 14.49
C THR A 71 -3.14 9.14 14.32
N GLN A 72 -3.51 10.34 14.80
CA GLN A 72 -2.51 11.38 15.07
C GLN A 72 -1.71 10.89 16.26
N GLN A 73 -0.41 10.64 16.05
CA GLN A 73 0.39 9.97 17.06
C GLN A 73 0.84 10.94 18.14
N SER A 74 0.79 10.49 19.39
CA SER A 74 1.56 11.07 20.49
C SER A 74 3.06 10.73 20.43
N CYS A 75 3.47 9.74 19.62
CA CYS A 75 4.84 9.23 19.53
C CYS A 75 5.46 9.40 18.13
N ARG A 76 6.80 9.40 18.05
CA ARG A 76 7.52 9.57 16.78
C ARG A 76 7.53 8.26 16.01
N LEU A 77 7.44 8.33 14.68
CA LEU A 77 7.48 7.17 13.80
C LEU A 77 8.73 6.29 14.02
N SER A 78 9.88 6.92 14.29
CA SER A 78 11.14 6.21 14.60
C SER A 78 11.04 5.30 15.82
N ASP A 79 10.28 5.72 16.83
CA ASP A 79 10.15 5.00 18.09
C ASP A 79 9.30 3.75 17.90
N ILE A 80 8.30 3.84 17.03
CA ILE A 80 7.45 2.71 16.64
C ILE A 80 8.24 1.70 15.84
N GLN A 81 9.00 2.15 14.85
CA GLN A 81 9.87 1.27 14.08
C GLN A 81 10.92 0.60 14.97
N ALA A 82 11.45 1.31 15.97
CA ALA A 82 12.35 0.71 16.96
C ALA A 82 11.64 -0.28 17.87
N TRP A 83 10.40 0.01 18.28
CA TRP A 83 9.57 -0.87 19.09
C TRP A 83 9.23 -2.16 18.35
N VAL A 84 8.75 -2.06 17.11
CA VAL A 84 8.40 -3.19 16.23
C VAL A 84 9.60 -4.13 16.05
N ARG A 85 10.79 -3.56 15.77
CA ARG A 85 12.04 -4.33 15.66
C ARG A 85 12.45 -5.01 16.96
N ARG A 86 12.21 -4.39 18.12
CA ARG A 86 12.59 -4.95 19.42
C ARG A 86 11.71 -6.14 19.82
N HIS A 87 10.49 -6.23 19.30
CA HIS A 87 9.51 -7.26 19.67
C HIS A 87 9.34 -8.32 18.58
N ASP A 88 10.20 -8.33 17.55
CA ASP A 88 10.18 -9.30 16.45
C ASP A 88 8.78 -9.48 15.83
N VAL A 89 8.04 -8.38 15.69
CA VAL A 89 6.67 -8.43 15.16
C VAL A 89 6.74 -8.77 13.67
N PRO A 90 5.96 -9.75 13.17
CA PRO A 90 5.91 -10.08 11.75
C PRO A 90 5.58 -8.87 10.89
N LEU A 91 6.30 -8.72 9.78
CA LEU A 91 6.20 -7.58 8.88
C LEU A 91 5.65 -8.00 7.53
N CYS A 92 4.89 -7.12 6.92
CA CYS A 92 4.46 -7.22 5.53
C CYS A 92 4.56 -5.87 4.83
N MET A 93 4.56 -5.89 3.50
CA MET A 93 4.40 -4.67 2.71
C MET A 93 3.04 -4.63 2.03
N PHE A 94 2.42 -3.46 2.01
CA PHE A 94 1.23 -3.20 1.24
C PHE A 94 1.56 -2.33 0.03
N MET A 95 0.96 -2.67 -1.10
CA MET A 95 1.03 -1.94 -2.36
C MET A 95 -0.38 -1.79 -2.95
N PRO A 96 -0.62 -0.78 -3.80
CA PRO A 96 -1.90 -0.64 -4.47
C PRO A 96 -2.15 -1.85 -5.38
N ASP A 97 -3.34 -2.45 -5.30
CA ASP A 97 -3.73 -3.54 -6.19
C ASP A 97 -3.98 -2.99 -7.61
N ARG A 98 -3.10 -3.38 -8.54
CA ARG A 98 -3.20 -3.02 -9.96
C ARG A 98 -4.31 -3.80 -10.70
N HIS A 99 -4.81 -4.88 -10.09
CA HIS A 99 -5.84 -5.74 -10.67
C HIS A 99 -7.23 -5.52 -10.07
N ALA A 100 -7.40 -4.45 -9.28
CA ALA A 100 -8.71 -4.07 -8.80
C ALA A 100 -9.64 -3.83 -10.00
N THR A 101 -10.83 -4.44 -9.97
CA THR A 101 -11.84 -4.27 -11.01
C THR A 101 -12.95 -3.38 -10.46
N GLY A 102 -13.39 -2.40 -11.23
CA GLY A 102 -14.47 -1.48 -10.86
C GLY A 102 -14.13 -0.01 -11.11
N PRO A 103 -15.14 0.88 -11.02
CA PRO A 103 -14.94 2.31 -11.23
C PRO A 103 -13.95 2.93 -10.22
N ASP A 104 -13.90 2.38 -9.01
CA ASP A 104 -13.03 2.86 -7.92
C ASP A 104 -11.55 2.49 -8.12
N ALA A 105 -11.24 1.56 -9.03
CA ALA A 105 -9.88 1.12 -9.28
C ALA A 105 -9.04 2.15 -10.05
N LEU A 106 -9.68 2.99 -10.89
CA LEU A 106 -9.00 3.89 -11.82
C LEU A 106 -8.15 4.98 -11.12
N GLY A 107 -8.47 5.28 -9.85
CA GLY A 107 -7.71 6.21 -9.01
C GLY A 107 -6.95 5.56 -7.85
N ASN A 108 -6.99 4.23 -7.73
CA ASN A 108 -6.53 3.53 -6.53
C ASN A 108 -5.04 3.79 -6.22
N GLU A 109 -4.17 3.71 -7.22
CA GLU A 109 -2.74 3.99 -7.04
C GLU A 109 -2.49 5.44 -6.60
N THR A 110 -3.16 6.41 -7.23
CA THR A 110 -3.03 7.83 -6.88
C THR A 110 -3.51 8.08 -5.44
N HIS A 111 -4.64 7.48 -5.04
CA HIS A 111 -5.17 7.60 -3.69
C HIS A 111 -4.25 6.93 -2.66
N PHE A 112 -3.73 5.75 -2.95
CA PHE A 112 -2.76 5.05 -2.09
C PHE A 112 -1.49 5.89 -1.88
N ARG A 113 -0.89 6.41 -2.96
CA ARG A 113 0.29 7.27 -2.88
C ARG A 113 0.02 8.57 -2.12
N SER A 114 -1.18 9.13 -2.26
CA SER A 114 -1.60 10.31 -1.52
C SER A 114 -1.71 10.03 -0.03
N LEU A 115 -2.30 8.89 0.36
CA LEU A 115 -2.34 8.44 1.76
C LEU A 115 -0.91 8.28 2.32
N ALA A 116 -0.04 7.56 1.61
CA ALA A 116 1.34 7.35 2.04
C ALA A 116 2.09 8.68 2.23
N ARG A 117 1.96 9.62 1.28
CA ARG A 117 2.55 10.97 1.40
C ARG A 117 2.06 11.69 2.65
N ILE A 118 0.75 11.70 2.88
CA ILE A 118 0.13 12.38 4.03
C ILE A 118 0.59 11.75 5.35
N MET A 119 0.73 10.42 5.40
CA MET A 119 1.29 9.72 6.56
C MET A 119 2.75 10.12 6.81
N ILE A 120 3.57 10.27 5.78
CA ILE A 120 4.97 10.72 5.90
C ILE A 120 5.03 12.16 6.41
N GLU A 121 4.31 13.07 5.76
CA GLU A 121 4.33 14.51 6.07
C GLU A 121 3.87 14.79 7.51
N ASN A 122 2.86 14.07 7.99
CA ASN A 122 2.28 14.28 9.31
C ASN A 122 2.80 13.27 10.35
N GLN A 123 3.78 12.42 10.00
CA GLN A 123 4.30 11.35 10.86
C GLN A 123 3.18 10.49 11.48
N MET A 124 2.16 10.16 10.67
CA MET A 124 0.99 9.40 11.12
C MET A 124 1.15 7.91 10.86
N VAL A 125 0.39 7.14 11.62
CA VAL A 125 0.18 5.71 11.37
C VAL A 125 -1.31 5.41 11.29
N CYS A 126 -1.59 4.20 10.81
CA CYS A 126 -2.90 3.64 10.59
C CYS A 126 -3.04 2.37 11.45
N ILE A 127 -4.19 2.17 12.09
CA ILE A 127 -4.49 0.95 12.83
C ILE A 127 -5.66 0.25 12.15
N GLY A 128 -5.48 -1.01 11.77
CA GLY A 128 -6.50 -1.88 11.21
C GLY A 128 -6.79 -3.06 12.14
N PRO A 129 -7.68 -2.91 13.14
CA PRO A 129 -8.05 -4.03 14.01
C PRO A 129 -8.81 -5.11 13.23
N TRP A 130 -8.65 -6.38 13.62
CA TRP A 130 -9.49 -7.43 13.08
C TRP A 130 -10.92 -7.28 13.56
N SER A 131 -11.84 -7.08 12.62
CA SER A 131 -13.27 -6.84 12.91
C SER A 131 -14.06 -8.14 13.13
N ASN A 132 -13.40 -9.30 13.16
CA ASN A 132 -14.07 -10.58 13.33
C ASN A 132 -14.29 -10.85 14.83
N PRO A 133 -15.54 -11.09 15.30
CA PRO A 133 -15.78 -11.46 16.70
C PRO A 133 -15.10 -12.77 17.12
N GLU A 134 -14.76 -13.64 16.16
CA GLU A 134 -13.99 -14.86 16.38
C GLU A 134 -12.46 -14.63 16.33
N ALA A 135 -12.01 -13.47 15.87
CA ALA A 135 -10.60 -13.13 15.92
C ALA A 135 -10.19 -12.83 17.36
N LEU A 136 -8.93 -13.16 17.66
CA LEU A 136 -8.31 -12.90 18.96
C LEU A 136 -8.42 -11.40 19.31
N ALA A 137 -8.82 -11.11 20.55
CA ALA A 137 -8.97 -9.74 21.00
C ALA A 137 -7.60 -9.03 21.02
N GLY A 138 -7.55 -7.83 20.43
CA GLY A 138 -6.32 -7.03 20.32
C GLY A 138 -5.52 -7.25 19.04
N SER A 139 -5.98 -8.19 18.21
CA SER A 139 -5.26 -8.61 17.04
C SER A 139 -5.58 -7.73 15.81
N GLY A 140 -4.60 -7.49 14.95
CA GLY A 140 -4.77 -6.63 13.78
C GLY A 140 -3.47 -6.26 13.08
N VAL A 141 -3.50 -5.15 12.34
CA VAL A 141 -2.33 -4.64 11.62
C VAL A 141 -2.06 -3.16 11.96
N LEU A 142 -0.82 -2.85 12.28
CA LEU A 142 -0.31 -1.48 12.41
C LEU A 142 0.37 -1.10 11.10
N ILE A 143 -0.15 -0.09 10.41
CA ILE A 143 0.32 0.33 9.11
C ILE A 143 1.05 1.67 9.25
N PHE A 144 2.28 1.75 8.79
CA PHE A 144 3.09 2.97 8.82
C PHE A 144 3.80 3.20 7.48
N PRO A 145 4.13 4.45 7.13
CA PRO A 145 4.65 4.73 5.81
C PRO A 145 6.10 4.27 5.66
N ASN A 146 6.47 3.88 4.44
CA ASN A 146 7.87 3.72 4.06
C ASN A 146 8.45 5.11 3.70
N LEU A 147 9.49 5.54 4.43
CA LEU A 147 10.10 6.85 4.21
C LEU A 147 10.82 6.97 2.86
N SER A 148 11.21 5.83 2.27
CA SER A 148 11.91 5.78 0.99
C SER A 148 10.95 5.69 -0.21
N SER A 149 9.66 5.37 0.00
CA SER A 149 8.70 5.17 -1.08
C SER A 149 7.26 5.49 -0.68
N THR A 150 6.58 6.30 -1.51
CA THR A 150 5.14 6.53 -1.40
C THR A 150 4.29 5.43 -2.05
N GLY A 151 4.92 4.50 -2.77
CA GLY A 151 4.23 3.37 -3.39
C GLY A 151 4.07 2.16 -2.47
N LEU A 152 4.64 2.22 -1.26
CA LEU A 152 4.67 1.12 -0.30
C LEU A 152 4.29 1.61 1.09
N LEU A 153 3.50 0.81 1.78
CA LEU A 153 3.26 0.94 3.22
C LEU A 153 3.78 -0.32 3.91
N ILE A 154 4.24 -0.17 5.14
CA ILE A 154 4.71 -1.30 5.95
C ILE A 154 3.62 -1.63 6.97
N GLY A 155 3.29 -2.92 7.08
CA GLY A 155 2.38 -3.46 8.07
C GLY A 155 3.14 -4.28 9.10
N ALA A 156 2.95 -3.99 10.39
CA ALA A 156 3.31 -4.88 11.48
C ALA A 156 2.06 -5.65 11.92
N VAL A 157 2.14 -6.98 11.92
CA VAL A 157 1.01 -7.89 12.03
C VAL A 157 0.95 -8.50 13.42
N PHE A 158 -0.15 -8.29 14.11
CA PHE A 158 -0.36 -8.67 15.50
C PHE A 158 -1.34 -9.84 15.59
N LEU A 159 -0.87 -11.06 15.31
CA LEU A 159 -1.70 -12.29 15.36
C LEU A 159 -2.20 -12.58 16.79
N ASN A 160 -1.28 -12.61 17.75
CA ASN A 160 -1.53 -13.06 19.13
C ASN A 160 -1.22 -11.98 20.18
N ASN A 161 -0.84 -10.78 19.74
CA ASN A 161 -0.39 -9.70 20.60
C ASN A 161 -1.37 -8.53 20.51
N ALA A 162 -1.54 -7.80 21.59
CA ALA A 162 -2.29 -6.55 21.56
C ALA A 162 -1.45 -5.43 20.91
N PHE A 163 -2.14 -4.40 20.38
CA PHE A 163 -1.47 -3.16 20.00
C PHE A 163 -0.79 -2.51 21.22
N PRO A 164 0.38 -1.86 21.03
CA PRO A 164 1.02 -1.09 22.08
C PRO A 164 0.10 -0.03 22.69
N GLU A 165 0.08 0.08 24.02
CA GLU A 165 -0.80 1.01 24.73
C GLU A 165 -0.60 2.48 24.31
N PHE A 166 0.62 2.88 23.95
CA PHE A 166 0.92 4.24 23.52
C PHE A 166 0.22 4.63 22.21
N LEU A 167 -0.29 3.67 21.43
CA LEU A 167 -1.10 3.92 20.24
C LEU A 167 -2.58 4.10 20.56
N LEU A 168 -3.03 3.65 21.74
CA LEU A 168 -4.43 3.63 22.14
C LEU A 168 -4.83 4.86 22.96
N SER A 169 -3.86 5.63 23.46
CA SER A 169 -4.08 6.79 24.33
C SER A 169 -4.98 7.88 23.72
N ASP A 170 -5.02 7.98 22.39
CA ASP A 170 -5.78 9.00 21.67
C ASP A 170 -7.16 8.51 21.19
N LEU A 171 -7.47 7.22 21.37
CA LEU A 171 -8.79 6.71 20.98
C LEU A 171 -9.81 7.19 22.01
N PRO A 172 -10.83 7.99 21.62
CA PRO A 172 -11.87 8.42 22.53
C PRO A 172 -12.59 7.17 23.04
N HIS A 173 -12.25 6.73 24.25
CA HIS A 173 -12.87 5.57 24.86
C HIS A 173 -14.38 5.81 24.90
N PRO A 174 -15.21 5.03 24.19
CA PRO A 174 -16.65 5.24 24.13
C PRO A 174 -17.39 4.93 25.45
N GLY A 175 -16.65 4.81 26.56
CA GLY A 175 -17.19 4.56 27.90
C GLY A 175 -16.23 4.94 29.02
N GLY A 176 -15.28 5.86 28.77
CA GLY A 176 -14.37 6.36 29.79
C GLY A 176 -15.18 7.01 30.91
N ALA A 177 -15.33 6.27 32.01
CA ALA A 177 -16.05 6.70 33.19
C ALA A 177 -15.56 8.10 33.59
N VAL A 178 -16.48 9.06 33.57
CA VAL A 178 -16.27 10.40 34.11
C VAL A 178 -15.59 10.23 35.48
N PRO A 179 -14.42 10.81 35.74
CA PRO A 179 -13.83 10.75 37.07
C PRO A 179 -14.87 11.32 38.04
N SER A 180 -15.51 10.42 38.79
CA SER A 180 -16.49 10.72 39.82
C SER A 180 -15.74 11.38 40.97
N GLY A 181 -15.53 12.67 40.83
CA GLY A 181 -14.69 13.44 41.71
C GLY A 181 -15.05 14.91 41.73
N LEU A 182 -16.34 15.27 41.66
CA LEU A 182 -16.79 16.55 42.23
C LEU A 182 -18.27 16.49 42.67
N PRO A 183 -18.59 17.10 43.82
CA PRO A 183 -19.87 16.98 44.49
C PRO A 183 -21.02 17.76 43.83
N THR A 184 -22.19 17.15 43.92
CA THR A 184 -23.54 17.72 43.76
C THR A 184 -23.72 19.12 44.36
N ALA A 185 -24.07 20.11 43.52
CA ALA A 185 -24.93 21.28 43.75
C ALA A 185 -24.82 22.18 42.49
N GLN A 186 -25.83 22.73 41.81
CA GLN A 186 -27.27 22.95 41.99
C GLN A 186 -27.89 23.28 40.59
N PRO A 187 -29.23 23.35 40.45
CA PRO A 187 -29.90 23.61 39.19
C PRO A 187 -30.07 25.12 38.93
N TYR A 188 -29.73 25.59 37.73
CA TYR A 188 -30.23 26.86 37.21
C TYR A 188 -30.74 26.70 35.78
N SER A 189 -32.05 26.91 35.65
CA SER A 189 -32.77 27.12 34.40
C SER A 189 -32.27 28.36 33.67
N SER A 190 -32.16 28.28 32.35
CA SER A 190 -32.35 29.45 31.49
C SER A 190 -32.81 29.01 30.11
N MET A 191 -33.98 29.55 29.76
CA MET A 191 -34.68 29.48 28.49
C MET A 191 -34.00 30.36 27.42
N VAL A 192 -34.59 30.44 26.21
CA VAL A 192 -34.37 31.43 25.11
C VAL A 192 -33.25 31.02 24.13
N SER A 193 -33.36 31.10 22.79
CA SER A 193 -34.42 31.51 21.86
C SER A 193 -34.13 30.96 20.46
N SER A 194 -35.18 30.96 19.64
CA SER A 194 -35.34 30.71 18.20
C SER A 194 -34.59 31.65 17.23
N SER A 195 -34.21 31.12 16.05
CA SER A 195 -34.25 31.77 14.71
C SER A 195 -33.67 30.80 13.65
N ILE A 196 -34.42 30.21 12.70
CA ILE A 196 -34.95 30.69 11.40
C ILE A 196 -33.94 31.52 10.58
N HIS A 197 -33.51 30.99 9.42
CA HIS A 197 -33.24 31.61 8.08
C HIS A 197 -32.42 30.57 7.28
N SER A 198 -32.87 29.92 6.21
CA SER A 198 -33.48 30.34 4.93
C SER A 198 -32.55 31.18 4.04
N SER A 199 -31.90 30.55 3.05
CA SER A 199 -31.76 31.05 1.67
C SER A 199 -30.87 30.15 0.78
N SER A 200 -31.47 29.69 -0.32
CA SER A 200 -30.90 29.16 -1.57
C SER A 200 -29.98 30.21 -2.26
N PRO A 201 -29.05 29.83 -3.16
CA PRO A 201 -29.41 29.83 -4.59
C PRO A 201 -28.77 28.74 -5.47
N GLU A 202 -29.58 28.28 -6.41
CA GLU A 202 -29.24 27.80 -7.76
C GLU A 202 -28.28 28.75 -8.48
N ALA A 203 -27.26 28.20 -9.14
CA ALA A 203 -26.55 28.87 -10.23
C ALA A 203 -26.06 27.85 -11.26
N GLU A 204 -26.93 27.64 -12.22
CA GLU A 204 -26.72 27.10 -13.56
C GLU A 204 -25.69 27.96 -14.31
N ALA A 205 -24.63 27.38 -14.88
CA ALA A 205 -23.82 28.03 -15.91
C ALA A 205 -23.05 27.00 -16.77
N SER A 206 -23.71 26.59 -17.83
CA SER A 206 -23.16 26.07 -19.07
C SER A 206 -21.95 26.86 -19.56
N ARG A 207 -20.82 26.19 -19.85
CA ARG A 207 -19.86 26.65 -20.89
C ARG A 207 -19.20 25.47 -21.60
N THR A 208 -19.72 25.23 -22.79
CA THR A 208 -19.05 24.67 -23.97
C THR A 208 -17.73 25.38 -24.23
N SER A 209 -16.66 24.63 -24.52
CA SER A 209 -15.50 25.13 -25.25
C SER A 209 -14.87 24.01 -26.06
N LEU A 210 -15.31 23.90 -27.31
CA LEU A 210 -14.53 23.30 -28.39
C LEU A 210 -13.26 24.14 -28.58
N GLY A 211 -12.11 23.51 -28.42
CA GLY A 211 -10.81 24.08 -28.75
C GLY A 211 -9.98 23.06 -29.52
N ALA A 212 -10.24 22.95 -30.83
CA ALA A 212 -9.34 22.34 -31.78
C ALA A 212 -8.11 23.25 -31.93
N GLY A 213 -6.92 22.71 -31.71
CA GLY A 213 -5.66 23.43 -31.85
C GLY A 213 -4.56 22.44 -32.15
N HIS A 214 -4.24 22.33 -33.43
CA HIS A 214 -3.13 21.58 -33.98
C HIS A 214 -1.80 22.07 -33.39
N ASP A 215 -0.91 21.16 -32.98
CA ASP A 215 0.52 21.39 -33.20
C ASP A 215 1.23 20.05 -33.44
N LEU A 216 1.74 19.90 -34.66
CA LEU A 216 2.54 18.78 -35.13
C LEU A 216 4.00 19.23 -35.04
N THR A 217 4.65 18.98 -33.90
CA THR A 217 6.11 19.15 -33.79
C THR A 217 6.79 17.80 -33.95
N PRO A 218 7.63 17.59 -34.98
CA PRO A 218 8.40 16.35 -35.12
C PRO A 218 9.58 16.31 -34.11
N PRO A 219 9.90 15.15 -33.51
CA PRO A 219 11.06 15.02 -32.64
C PRO A 219 12.38 14.97 -33.44
N PRO A 220 13.50 15.48 -32.88
CA PRO A 220 14.82 15.40 -33.49
C PRO A 220 15.43 13.98 -33.42
N PRO A 221 16.39 13.65 -34.30
CA PRO A 221 16.99 12.31 -34.39
C PRO A 221 17.99 12.04 -33.25
N LEU A 222 17.82 10.88 -32.60
CA LEU A 222 18.76 10.33 -31.62
C LEU A 222 20.03 9.82 -32.32
N SER A 223 21.15 10.49 -32.05
CA SER A 223 22.50 9.98 -32.32
C SER A 223 23.34 10.13 -31.04
N GLN A 224 24.26 9.19 -30.83
CA GLN A 224 25.31 9.11 -29.79
C GLN A 224 24.90 8.27 -28.56
N LEU A 225 25.16 6.96 -28.51
CA LEU A 225 26.45 6.25 -28.57
C LEU A 225 27.36 6.57 -27.37
N PHE A 226 27.03 6.01 -26.20
CA PHE A 226 27.97 5.84 -25.10
C PHE A 226 28.19 4.34 -24.87
N SER A 227 29.31 3.84 -25.38
CA SER A 227 29.94 2.62 -24.90
C SER A 227 30.57 2.91 -23.54
N HIS A 228 30.10 2.26 -22.48
CA HIS A 228 30.86 2.12 -21.24
C HIS A 228 31.06 0.64 -20.98
N GLY A 229 32.33 0.22 -21.07
CA GLY A 229 32.77 -1.11 -20.67
C GLY A 229 32.69 -1.25 -19.16
N VAL A 230 32.14 -2.36 -18.71
CA VAL A 230 32.18 -2.77 -17.30
C VAL A 230 33.09 -4.00 -17.21
N SER A 231 34.22 -3.79 -16.54
CA SER A 231 35.13 -4.84 -16.09
C SER A 231 34.41 -5.81 -15.16
N LYS A 232 34.45 -7.09 -15.54
CA LYS A 232 34.08 -8.22 -14.69
C LYS A 232 35.22 -8.48 -13.71
N GLY A 233 34.95 -8.32 -12.43
CA GLY A 233 35.85 -8.77 -11.37
C GLY A 233 35.22 -8.54 -10.02
N GLN A 234 34.45 -9.50 -9.51
CA GLN A 234 34.25 -9.58 -8.08
C GLN A 234 33.96 -10.99 -7.59
N MET A 235 34.74 -11.37 -6.59
CA MET A 235 34.72 -12.61 -5.84
C MET A 235 33.35 -12.84 -5.18
N GLU A 236 32.84 -14.05 -5.33
CA GLU A 236 31.73 -14.58 -4.55
C GLU A 236 32.18 -14.74 -3.09
N GLY A 237 31.80 -13.78 -2.25
CA GLY A 237 31.75 -13.95 -0.80
C GLY A 237 30.38 -14.51 -0.38
N PRO A 238 30.30 -15.25 0.73
CA PRO A 238 29.03 -15.83 1.20
C PRO A 238 28.05 -14.71 1.57
N ILE A 239 26.98 -14.59 0.77
CA ILE A 239 25.92 -13.62 0.97
C ILE A 239 25.11 -14.06 2.18
N SER A 240 25.36 -13.44 3.33
CA SER A 240 24.42 -13.50 4.44
C SER A 240 23.19 -12.72 4.01
N GLN A 241 22.12 -13.42 3.61
CA GLN A 241 20.83 -12.82 3.29
C GLN A 241 20.27 -12.18 4.56
N THR A 242 20.53 -10.90 4.76
CA THR A 242 19.74 -10.09 5.68
C THR A 242 18.37 -9.87 5.04
N PRO A 243 17.26 -10.13 5.75
CA PRO A 243 15.92 -10.01 5.20
C PRO A 243 15.65 -8.58 4.73
N ALA A 244 15.14 -8.43 3.50
CA ALA A 244 14.98 -7.14 2.81
C ALA A 244 14.10 -6.14 3.58
N LEU A 245 13.14 -6.61 4.38
CA LEU A 245 12.25 -5.77 5.17
C LEU A 245 12.97 -5.05 6.33
N HIS A 246 13.97 -5.68 6.94
CA HIS A 246 14.81 -5.01 7.93
C HIS A 246 15.63 -3.86 7.32
N GLN A 247 16.01 -3.97 6.04
CA GLN A 247 16.69 -2.87 5.33
C GLN A 247 15.73 -1.71 5.02
N ALA A 248 14.48 -2.01 4.66
CA ALA A 248 13.44 -0.99 4.47
C ALA A 248 13.18 -0.19 5.77
N LEU A 249 13.23 -0.85 6.93
CA LEU A 249 13.15 -0.18 8.23
C LEU A 249 14.41 0.63 8.59
N ALA A 250 15.57 0.28 8.04
CA ALA A 250 16.81 1.02 8.24
C ALA A 250 16.92 2.27 7.34
N GLY A 251 15.92 2.53 6.49
CA GLY A 251 15.95 3.65 5.54
C GLY A 251 16.98 3.48 4.42
N VAL A 252 17.48 2.25 4.22
CA VAL A 252 18.38 1.95 3.11
C VAL A 252 17.52 1.89 1.84
N PRO A 253 17.85 2.67 0.79
CA PRO A 253 17.12 2.59 -0.48
C PRO A 253 17.31 1.18 -1.06
N PHE A 254 16.25 0.38 -1.03
CA PHE A 254 16.20 -0.91 -1.69
C PHE A 254 15.80 -0.70 -3.14
N ASP A 255 16.60 -1.22 -4.07
CA ASP A 255 16.39 -1.06 -5.50
C ASP A 255 15.35 -2.07 -6.00
N TRP A 256 14.12 -1.58 -6.20
CA TRP A 256 12.97 -2.35 -6.67
C TRP A 256 12.87 -2.45 -8.20
N SER A 257 13.90 -2.04 -8.94
CA SER A 257 13.88 -2.12 -10.41
C SER A 257 13.92 -3.55 -10.97
N PHE A 258 13.85 -4.59 -10.13
CA PHE A 258 14.05 -5.99 -10.53
C PHE A 258 12.80 -6.75 -11.00
N SER A 259 11.65 -6.11 -11.23
CA SER A 259 10.43 -6.86 -11.61
C SER A 259 9.57 -6.30 -12.75
N ASP A 260 10.03 -5.28 -13.48
CA ASP A 260 9.44 -4.94 -14.78
C ASP A 260 10.08 -5.77 -15.91
N ASP A 261 10.07 -7.11 -15.78
CA ASP A 261 10.23 -7.99 -16.95
C ASP A 261 8.90 -8.04 -17.68
N THR A 262 8.52 -6.92 -18.29
CA THR A 262 7.49 -6.91 -19.32
C THR A 262 8.15 -7.46 -20.57
N THR A 263 8.26 -8.79 -20.67
CA THR A 263 8.60 -9.45 -21.93
C THR A 263 7.45 -9.18 -22.91
N ASP A 264 7.55 -8.10 -23.67
CA ASP A 264 6.69 -7.81 -24.80
C ASP A 264 7.01 -8.82 -25.91
N GLY A 265 6.36 -9.97 -25.85
CA GLY A 265 6.35 -10.97 -26.91
C GLY A 265 5.65 -10.45 -28.16
N SER A 266 6.21 -9.43 -28.80
CA SER A 266 5.81 -8.91 -30.11
C SER A 266 6.39 -9.81 -31.21
N GLY A 267 5.85 -11.02 -31.33
CA GLY A 267 6.15 -11.94 -32.42
C GLY A 267 5.53 -11.44 -33.74
N ASN A 268 6.20 -10.53 -34.42
CA ASN A 268 5.91 -10.20 -35.82
C ASN A 268 6.39 -11.33 -36.73
N THR A 269 5.52 -12.28 -37.06
CA THR A 269 5.74 -13.20 -38.19
C THR A 269 5.08 -12.64 -39.44
N SER A 270 5.89 -12.03 -40.32
CA SER A 270 5.51 -11.67 -41.68
C SER A 270 5.18 -12.93 -42.51
N PRO A 271 4.04 -12.99 -43.23
CA PRO A 271 3.83 -14.03 -44.22
C PRO A 271 4.55 -13.66 -45.52
N GLY A 272 5.48 -14.54 -45.91
CA GLY A 272 6.22 -14.46 -47.17
C GLY A 272 5.28 -14.58 -48.37
N SER A 273 5.42 -13.61 -49.28
CA SER A 273 4.84 -13.62 -50.62
C SER A 273 5.59 -14.63 -51.48
N SER A 274 4.95 -15.76 -51.82
CA SER A 274 5.42 -16.67 -52.86
C SER A 274 4.64 -16.40 -54.15
N ARG A 275 5.28 -15.68 -55.07
CA ARG A 275 4.91 -15.67 -56.50
C ARG A 275 5.39 -16.98 -57.12
N ALA A 276 4.49 -17.69 -57.78
CA ALA A 276 4.82 -18.75 -58.73
C ALA A 276 3.99 -18.54 -60.01
N TRP A 277 4.72 -18.32 -61.11
CA TRP A 277 4.46 -18.56 -62.54
C TRP A 277 3.07 -18.25 -63.11
#